data_AF-A0A536TEE3-F1
#
_entry.id   AF-A0A536TEE3-F1
#
_cell.length_a   1.000
_cell.length_b   1.000
_cell.length_c   1.000
_cell.angle_alpha   90.00
_cell.angle_beta   90.00
_cell.angle_gamma   90.00
#
_symmetry.space_group_name_H-M   'P 1'
#
loop_
_entity.id
_entity.type
_entity.pdbx_description
1 polymer ?
#
loop_
_entity_poly.entity_id
_entity_poly.type
_entity_poly.pdbx_seq_one_letter_code
_entity_poly.pdbx_strand_id
1 'polypeptide(L)'
;MSINTVTNLLVDVGAACADYQNTTLRNLQCKRIQCGEVWGFCYAKERNIPVDNRGQPGYGDVWPWTAICADTKLVPSWLVGRRDAFFAHSFAADLASRLSSRVQLTTDGHHIYLSAIEGAFGVDVD
;
A
#
# COMPACT_ATOMS: atom_id res chain seq x y z
N MET A 1 -32.23 -4.12 -5.30
CA MET A 1 -31.07 -3.25 -5.01
C MET A 1 -30.23 -3.21 -6.28
N SER A 2 -30.03 -2.04 -6.88
CA SER A 2 -29.28 -1.91 -8.13
C SER A 2 -27.79 -2.12 -7.86
N ILE A 3 -27.07 -2.74 -8.81
CA ILE A 3 -25.61 -2.93 -8.72
C ILE A 3 -24.88 -1.60 -8.45
N ASN A 4 -25.39 -0.51 -9.01
CA ASN A 4 -24.84 0.84 -8.82
C ASN A 4 -24.98 1.34 -7.38
N THR A 5 -26.06 0.97 -6.68
CA THR A 5 -26.27 1.39 -5.28
C THR A 5 -25.25 0.74 -4.35
N VAL A 6 -24.93 -0.55 -4.58
CA VAL A 6 -23.93 -1.27 -3.78
C VAL A 6 -22.53 -0.74 -4.09
N THR A 7 -22.19 -0.52 -5.36
CA THR A 7 -20.89 0.03 -5.74
C THR A 7 -20.67 1.43 -5.18
N ASN A 8 -21.67 2.32 -5.23
CA ASN A 8 -21.55 3.66 -4.66
C ASN A 8 -21.28 3.61 -3.15
N LEU A 9 -22.02 2.76 -2.42
CA LEU A 9 -21.80 2.58 -0.98
C LEU A 9 -20.37 2.09 -0.68
N LEU A 10 -19.84 1.15 -1.47
CA LEU A 10 -18.47 0.65 -1.28
C LEU A 10 -17.42 1.74 -1.50
N VAL A 11 -17.63 2.63 -2.48
CA VAL A 11 -16.73 3.77 -2.73
C VAL A 11 -16.77 4.74 -1.56
N ASP A 12 -17.96 5.10 -1.08
CA ASP A 12 -18.13 6.04 0.02
C ASP A 12 -17.52 5.51 1.33
N VAL A 13 -17.79 4.24 1.66
CA VAL A 13 -17.21 3.58 2.84
C VAL A 13 -15.70 3.46 2.70
N GLY A 14 -15.19 3.13 1.51
CA GLY A 14 -13.76 3.07 1.23
C GLY A 14 -13.06 4.40 1.51
N ALA A 15 -13.62 5.52 1.04
CA ALA A 15 -13.10 6.85 1.30
C ALA A 15 -13.12 7.18 2.80
N ALA A 16 -14.24 6.92 3.48
CA ALA A 16 -14.36 7.14 4.92
C ALA A 16 -13.34 6.30 5.73
N CYS A 17 -13.10 5.04 5.35
CA CYS A 17 -12.09 4.19 5.97
C CYS A 17 -10.67 4.73 5.75
N ALA A 18 -10.35 5.21 4.54
CA ALA A 18 -9.05 5.80 4.24
C ALA A 18 -8.81 7.07 5.08
N ASP A 19 -9.79 7.96 5.17
CA ASP A 19 -9.72 9.19 5.97
C ASP A 19 -9.59 8.88 7.47
N TYR A 20 -10.38 7.94 7.97
CA TYR A 20 -10.30 7.49 9.35
C TYR A 20 -8.92 6.92 9.67
N GLN A 21 -8.38 6.06 8.80
CA GLN A 21 -7.05 5.49 8.98
C GLN A 21 -5.97 6.58 8.95
N ASN A 22 -6.07 7.54 8.03
CA ASN A 22 -5.12 8.63 7.89
C ASN A 22 -5.04 9.53 9.13
N THR A 23 -6.18 9.75 9.80
CA THR A 23 -6.27 10.60 10.99
C THR A 23 -6.00 9.83 12.29
N THR A 24 -6.43 8.57 12.38
CA THR A 24 -6.43 7.80 13.64
C THR A 24 -5.17 6.96 13.83
N LEU A 25 -4.64 6.34 12.77
CA LEU A 25 -3.50 5.44 12.88
C LEU A 25 -2.18 6.23 12.87
N ARG A 26 -1.91 6.92 13.98
CA ARG A 26 -0.74 7.77 14.20
C ARG A 26 -0.03 7.39 15.50
N ASN A 27 1.27 7.69 15.57
CA ASN A 27 2.12 7.42 16.73
C ASN A 27 2.09 5.96 17.21
N LEU A 28 1.98 5.02 16.28
CA LEU A 28 1.81 3.60 16.56
C LEU A 28 3.09 2.99 17.14
N GLN A 29 2.94 2.27 18.25
CA GLN A 29 4.02 1.59 19.00
C GLN A 29 4.36 0.21 18.40
N CYS A 30 4.20 0.04 17.10
CA CYS A 30 4.51 -1.23 16.43
C CYS A 30 6.03 -1.41 16.39
N LYS A 31 6.54 -2.60 16.73
CA LYS A 31 7.98 -2.87 16.78
C LYS A 31 8.47 -3.73 15.61
N ARG A 32 7.61 -4.60 15.09
CA ARG A 32 7.92 -5.55 14.03
C ARG A 32 6.95 -5.35 12.88
N ILE A 33 7.45 -4.84 11.77
CA ILE A 33 6.66 -4.60 10.57
C ILE A 33 7.06 -5.61 9.50
N GLN A 34 6.06 -6.17 8.83
CA GLN A 34 6.23 -6.97 7.63
C GLN A 34 5.59 -6.21 6.48
N CYS A 35 6.35 -5.99 5.42
CA CYS A 35 5.87 -5.33 4.21
C CYS A 35 5.88 -6.30 3.05
N GLY A 36 4.92 -6.15 2.15
CA GLY A 36 4.95 -6.83 0.87
C GLY A 36 3.90 -6.29 -0.07
N GLU A 37 3.97 -6.77 -1.29
CA GLU A 37 3.02 -6.49 -2.35
C GLU A 37 2.42 -7.78 -2.90
N VAL A 38 1.18 -7.70 -3.37
CA VAL A 38 0.49 -8.83 -4.01
C VAL A 38 0.13 -8.43 -5.43
N TRP A 39 0.24 -9.35 -6.38
CA TRP A 39 -0.15 -9.09 -7.76
C TRP A 39 -1.67 -9.24 -7.96
N GLY A 40 -2.28 -8.28 -8.65
CA GLY A 40 -3.65 -8.32 -9.15
C GLY A 40 -3.77 -7.63 -10.51
N PHE A 41 -4.99 -7.54 -11.06
CA PHE A 41 -5.23 -6.79 -12.28
C PHE A 41 -6.63 -6.15 -12.30
N CYS A 42 -6.76 -5.03 -13.01
CA CYS A 42 -8.04 -4.42 -13.36
C CYS A 42 -8.34 -4.68 -14.83
N TYR A 43 -9.56 -5.13 -15.13
CA TYR A 43 -10.05 -5.51 -16.47
C TYR A 43 -9.29 -6.67 -17.15
N ALA A 44 -7.99 -6.53 -17.39
CA ALA A 44 -7.13 -7.55 -17.99
C ALA A 44 -5.70 -7.46 -17.42
N LYS A 45 -4.98 -8.59 -17.42
CA LYS A 45 -3.54 -8.63 -17.12
C LYS A 45 -2.77 -7.75 -18.11
N GLU A 46 -1.64 -7.19 -17.68
CA GLU A 46 -0.84 -6.26 -18.49
C GLU A 46 -0.55 -6.77 -19.91
N ARG A 47 -0.13 -8.04 -20.02
CA ARG A 47 0.19 -8.68 -21.30
C ARG A 47 -0.99 -8.83 -22.26
N ASN A 48 -2.23 -8.72 -21.76
CA ASN A 48 -3.46 -8.96 -22.51
C ASN A 48 -4.22 -7.66 -22.82
N ILE A 49 -3.69 -6.49 -22.45
CA ILE A 49 -4.40 -5.23 -22.68
C ILE A 49 -4.43 -4.93 -24.20
N PRO A 50 -5.62 -4.65 -24.77
CA PRO A 50 -5.76 -4.16 -26.14
C PRO A 50 -4.90 -2.92 -26.37
N VAL A 51 -4.32 -2.76 -27.57
CA VAL A 51 -3.39 -1.65 -27.86
C VAL A 51 -4.00 -0.29 -27.52
N ASP A 52 -5.28 -0.10 -27.86
CA ASP A 52 -6.00 1.16 -27.64
C ASP A 52 -6.18 1.50 -26.15
N ASN A 53 -6.09 0.51 -25.25
CA ASN A 53 -6.35 0.65 -23.82
C ASN A 53 -5.07 0.67 -22.97
N ARG A 54 -3.88 0.53 -23.57
CA ARG A 54 -2.61 0.50 -22.85
C ARG A 54 -2.33 1.86 -22.21
N GLY A 55 -1.94 1.82 -20.92
CA GLY A 55 -1.65 3.03 -20.15
C GLY A 55 -2.88 3.83 -19.71
N GLN A 56 -4.10 3.39 -20.05
CA GLN A 56 -5.31 4.01 -19.54
C GLN A 56 -5.59 3.58 -18.09
N PRO A 57 -6.09 4.49 -17.23
CA PRO A 57 -6.53 4.12 -15.90
C PRO A 57 -7.60 3.02 -15.92
N GLY A 58 -7.52 2.08 -14.98
CA GLY A 58 -8.48 0.97 -14.86
C GLY A 58 -8.14 -0.28 -15.67
N TYR A 59 -6.99 -0.30 -16.35
CA TYR A 59 -6.50 -1.45 -17.11
C TYR A 59 -5.12 -1.88 -16.62
N GLY A 60 -4.89 -3.19 -16.58
CA GLY A 60 -3.57 -3.76 -16.38
C GLY A 60 -3.28 -4.23 -14.98
N ASP A 61 -1.99 -4.45 -14.72
CA ASP A 61 -1.53 -4.99 -13.46
C ASP A 61 -1.60 -3.94 -12.34
N VAL A 62 -2.14 -4.36 -11.20
CA VAL A 62 -2.20 -3.55 -9.98
C VAL A 62 -1.55 -4.30 -8.83
N TRP A 63 -0.87 -3.54 -7.97
CA TRP A 63 -0.12 -4.08 -6.85
C TRP A 63 -0.60 -3.39 -5.58
N PRO A 64 -1.40 -4.09 -4.75
CA PRO A 64 -1.62 -3.69 -3.38
C PRO A 64 -0.34 -3.86 -2.57
N TRP A 65 0.16 -2.77 -2.02
CA TRP A 65 1.27 -2.72 -1.07
C TRP A 65 0.69 -2.67 0.34
N THR A 66 1.16 -3.54 1.24
CA THR A 66 0.62 -3.66 2.59
C THR A 66 1.74 -3.75 3.61
N ALA A 67 1.65 -2.95 4.68
CA ALA A 67 2.43 -3.13 5.89
C ALA A 67 1.56 -3.78 6.95
N ILE A 68 2.11 -4.72 7.73
CA ILE A 68 1.41 -5.34 8.86
C ILE A 68 2.31 -5.38 10.09
N CYS A 69 1.76 -4.97 11.23
CA CYS A 69 2.39 -5.19 12.52
C CYS A 69 2.29 -6.68 12.89
N ALA A 70 3.42 -7.34 13.04
CA ALA A 70 3.45 -8.78 13.30
C ALA A 70 2.78 -9.16 14.64
N ASP A 71 2.81 -8.25 15.62
CA ASP A 71 2.28 -8.45 16.97
C ASP A 71 0.75 -8.27 17.03
N THR A 72 0.25 -7.14 16.54
CA THR A 72 -1.17 -6.76 16.67
C THR A 72 -2.00 -7.14 15.46
N LYS A 73 -1.35 -7.52 14.35
CA LYS A 73 -1.95 -7.70 13.02
C LYS A 73 -2.60 -6.44 12.44
N LEU A 74 -2.34 -5.28 13.04
CA LEU A 74 -2.76 -3.99 12.49
C LEU A 74 -2.07 -3.76 11.15
N VAL A 75 -2.81 -3.24 10.17
CA VAL A 75 -2.28 -2.74 8.91
C VAL A 75 -2.11 -1.22 9.03
N PRO A 76 -0.93 -0.72 9.42
CA PRO A 76 -0.73 0.73 9.61
C PRO A 76 -0.84 1.51 8.30
N SER A 77 -0.33 0.95 7.20
CA SER A 77 -0.28 1.59 5.89
C SER A 77 -0.54 0.58 4.78
N TRP A 78 -1.24 1.04 3.74
CA TRP A 78 -1.43 0.32 2.49
C TRP A 78 -1.66 1.32 1.37
N LEU A 79 -1.37 0.91 0.14
CA LEU A 79 -1.78 1.63 -1.07
C LEU A 79 -1.95 0.65 -2.23
N VAL A 80 -2.68 1.08 -3.26
CA VAL A 80 -2.79 0.33 -4.53
C VAL A 80 -2.10 1.14 -5.61
N GLY A 81 -1.14 0.53 -6.30
CA GLY A 81 -0.31 1.22 -7.28
C GLY A 81 0.41 0.28 -8.24
N ARG A 82 1.39 0.83 -8.95
CA ARG A 82 2.30 0.04 -9.78
C ARG A 82 3.40 -0.58 -8.92
N ARG A 83 4.09 -1.58 -9.47
CA ARG A 83 5.29 -2.17 -8.86
C ARG A 83 6.54 -1.41 -9.27
N ASP A 84 6.62 -0.15 -8.88
CA ASP A 84 7.75 0.73 -9.19
C ASP A 84 8.24 1.52 -7.97
N ALA A 85 9.35 2.24 -8.15
CA ALA A 85 10.00 3.00 -7.09
C ALA A 85 9.12 4.13 -6.54
N PHE A 86 8.31 4.77 -7.38
CA PHE A 86 7.46 5.87 -6.93
C PHE A 86 6.48 5.39 -5.86
N PHE A 87 5.77 4.31 -6.14
CA PHE A 87 4.82 3.74 -5.18
C PHE A 87 5.50 3.16 -3.94
N ALA A 88 6.67 2.52 -4.09
CA ALA A 88 7.43 2.04 -2.95
C ALA A 88 7.86 3.17 -2.00
N HIS A 89 8.36 4.29 -2.55
CA HIS A 89 8.72 5.47 -1.76
C HIS A 89 7.52 6.10 -1.08
N SER A 90 6.39 6.26 -1.78
CA SER A 90 5.15 6.79 -1.19
C SER A 90 4.64 5.90 -0.04
N PHE A 91 4.68 4.58 -0.24
CA PHE A 91 4.29 3.60 0.78
C PHE A 91 5.20 3.65 2.01
N ALA A 92 6.52 3.65 1.80
CA ALA A 92 7.48 3.69 2.90
C ALA A 92 7.38 5.00 3.71
N ALA A 93 7.21 6.14 3.02
CA ALA A 93 7.04 7.44 3.67
C ALA A 93 5.75 7.53 4.48
N ASP A 94 4.62 7.04 3.94
CA ASP A 94 3.36 6.99 4.68
C ASP A 94 3.48 6.09 5.90
N LEU A 95 4.07 4.90 5.75
CA LEU A 95 4.32 3.98 6.88
C LEU A 95 5.18 4.64 7.96
N ALA A 96 6.31 5.24 7.61
CA ALA A 96 7.20 5.91 8.55
C ALA A 96 6.46 7.01 9.33
N SER A 97 5.62 7.80 8.65
CA SER A 97 4.84 8.89 9.26
C SER A 97 3.80 8.44 10.30
N ARG A 98 3.54 7.13 10.41
CA ARG A 98 2.54 6.56 11.32
C ARG A 98 3.15 5.91 12.56
N LEU A 99 4.44 5.59 12.52
CA LEU A 99 5.13 4.91 13.60
C LEU A 99 5.78 5.95 14.53
N SER A 100 5.80 5.67 15.83
CA SER A 100 6.36 6.57 16.86
C SER A 100 7.75 6.17 17.33
N SER A 101 8.26 5.04 16.84
CA SER A 101 9.52 4.47 17.31
C SER A 101 10.20 3.69 16.20
N ARG A 102 11.50 3.48 16.39
CA ARG A 102 12.33 2.62 15.55
C ARG A 102 11.76 1.21 15.49
N VAL A 103 11.74 0.62 14.29
CA VAL A 103 11.13 -0.69 14.04
C VAL A 103 12.09 -1.65 13.37
N GLN A 104 11.86 -2.95 13.58
CA GLN A 104 12.40 -3.99 12.72
C GLN A 104 11.46 -4.18 11.54
N LEU A 105 11.96 -4.01 10.31
CA LEU A 105 11.17 -4.12 9.09
C LEU A 105 11.65 -5.29 8.22
N THR A 106 10.73 -6.17 7.84
CA THR A 106 11.02 -7.31 6.96
C THR A 106 10.22 -7.22 5.67
N THR A 107 10.84 -7.54 4.54
CA THR A 107 10.20 -7.57 3.22
C THR A 107 10.45 -8.91 2.53
N ASP A 108 9.76 -9.16 1.42
CA ASP A 108 9.94 -10.34 0.58
C ASP A 108 11.24 -10.32 -0.28
N GLY A 109 12.09 -9.31 -0.10
CA GLY A 109 13.36 -9.18 -0.80
C GLY A 109 13.29 -8.44 -2.14
N HIS A 110 12.15 -7.82 -2.48
CA HIS A 110 12.10 -6.97 -3.68
C HIS A 110 13.03 -5.74 -3.53
N HIS A 111 14.03 -5.64 -4.40
CA HIS A 111 15.13 -4.66 -4.31
C HIS A 111 14.69 -3.19 -4.16
N ILE A 112 13.55 -2.80 -4.72
CA ILE A 112 13.03 -1.43 -4.63
C ILE A 112 12.77 -1.01 -3.17
N TYR A 113 12.47 -1.96 -2.29
CA TYR A 113 12.30 -1.67 -0.86
C TYR A 113 13.55 -1.10 -0.21
N LEU A 114 14.75 -1.46 -0.66
CA LEU A 114 16.00 -1.01 -0.03
C LEU A 114 16.11 0.52 -0.05
N SER A 115 15.98 1.12 -1.23
CA SER A 115 16.06 2.57 -1.37
C SER A 115 14.84 3.28 -0.76
N ALA A 116 13.66 2.66 -0.85
CA ALA A 116 12.43 3.23 -0.31
C ALA A 116 12.44 3.31 1.22
N ILE A 117 12.84 2.22 1.87
CA ILE A 117 12.93 2.12 3.33
C ILE A 117 14.05 3.01 3.85
N GLU A 118 15.25 2.96 3.25
CA GLU A 118 16.36 3.83 3.64
C GLU A 118 15.98 5.31 3.53
N GLY A 119 15.33 5.71 2.43
CA GLY A 119 14.90 7.10 2.24
C GLY A 119 13.80 7.56 3.20
N ALA A 120 12.94 6.67 3.68
CA ALA A 120 11.82 7.01 4.56
C ALA A 120 12.17 6.93 6.06
N PHE A 121 12.97 5.93 6.45
CA PHE A 121 13.29 5.65 7.85
C PHE A 121 14.71 6.06 8.24
N GLY A 122 15.64 6.19 7.29
CA GLY A 122 17.04 6.48 7.59
C GLY A 122 17.63 5.49 8.59
N VAL A 123 18.08 5.99 9.74
CA VAL A 123 18.65 5.17 10.83
C VAL A 123 17.59 4.54 11.74
N ASP A 124 16.33 4.93 11.62
CA ASP A 124 15.22 4.49 12.49
C ASP A 124 14.56 3.18 12.04
N VAL A 125 15.31 2.33 11.34
CA VAL A 125 14.90 0.99 10.93
C VAL A 125 16.05 -0.02 11.12
N ASP A 126 15.69 -1.23 11.54
CA ASP A 126 16.52 -2.45 11.54
C ASP A 126 15.99 -3.47 10.54
#